data_AF-A0A4Q4Z5V2-F1
#
_entry.id   AF-A0A4Q4Z5V2-F1
#
_cell.length_a   1.000
_cell.length_b   1.000
_cell.length_c   1.000
_cell.angle_alpha   90.00
_cell.angle_beta   90.00
_cell.angle_gamma   90.00
#
_symmetry.space_group_name_H-M   'P 1'
#
loop_
_entity.id
_entity.type
_entity.pdbx_description
1 polymer ?
#
loop_
_entity_poly.entity_id
_entity_poly.type
_entity_poly.pdbx_seq_one_letter_code
_entity_poly.pdbx_strand_id
1 'polypeptide(L)'
;MSSAYFRTLESYHAKRLPDADSSPTRVSAGWTYFGSREEGLEALAPIFELGVPASSLCMVPWNEIRATVGGGTDRLICQGNTIRNFYRPNFKNYSTSTYEKTFARMEKFYANNAGGRNSVVNIEFFPNHAMAAVPLNETAFPWRDSTAYAI
;
A
#
# COMPACT_ATOMS: atom_id res chain seq x y z
N MET A 1 21.39 -3.32 -12.75
CA MET A 1 21.44 -2.29 -11.67
C MET A 1 22.55 -2.62 -10.70
N SER A 2 23.33 -1.65 -10.20
CA SER A 2 24.56 -1.92 -9.43
C SER A 2 24.29 -2.23 -7.94
N SER A 3 25.19 -2.99 -7.32
CA SER A 3 25.18 -3.28 -5.86
C SER A 3 25.13 -2.03 -4.99
N ALA A 4 25.61 -0.87 -5.47
CA ALA A 4 25.64 0.36 -4.69
C ALA A 4 24.24 0.96 -4.50
N TYR A 5 23.35 0.84 -5.49
CA TYR A 5 21.97 1.32 -5.39
C TYR A 5 21.21 0.61 -4.27
N PHE A 6 21.30 -0.72 -4.23
CA PHE A 6 20.62 -1.52 -3.20
C PHE A 6 21.17 -1.27 -1.79
N ARG A 7 22.49 -1.08 -1.62
CA ARG A 7 23.07 -0.68 -0.32
C ARG A 7 22.56 0.68 0.16
N THR A 8 22.35 1.64 -0.75
CA THR A 8 21.77 2.94 -0.41
C THR A 8 20.32 2.81 0.03
N LEU A 9 19.52 1.97 -0.63
CA LEU A 9 18.12 1.72 -0.24
C LEU A 9 18.00 1.08 1.15
N GLU A 10 18.89 0.14 1.47
CA GLU A 10 18.95 -0.49 2.78
C GLU A 10 19.35 0.51 3.88
N SER A 11 20.17 1.51 3.57
CA SER A 11 20.57 2.55 4.53
C SER A 11 19.43 3.49 4.97
N TYR A 12 18.28 3.48 4.28
CA TYR A 12 17.12 4.31 4.61
C TYR A 12 16.19 3.73 5.69
N HIS A 13 16.54 2.60 6.30
CA HIS A 13 15.80 2.05 7.44
C HIS A 13 15.48 3.16 8.47
N ALA A 14 14.19 3.49 8.60
CA ALA A 14 13.59 4.40 9.59
C ALA A 14 13.53 5.92 9.31
N LYS A 15 13.30 6.38 8.07
CA LYS A 15 12.77 7.76 7.90
C LYS A 15 11.25 7.82 8.11
N ARG A 16 10.89 8.25 9.32
CA ARG A 16 9.57 8.72 9.78
C ARG A 16 8.80 9.41 8.65
N LEU A 17 7.54 9.03 8.45
CA LEU A 17 6.59 9.79 7.62
C LEU A 17 6.58 11.25 8.12
N PRO A 18 6.78 12.25 7.25
CA PRO A 18 6.84 13.64 7.68
C PRO A 18 5.50 14.12 8.25
N ASP A 19 5.57 15.12 9.14
CA ASP A 19 4.43 15.65 9.88
C ASP A 19 3.29 16.13 8.96
N ALA A 20 2.05 15.92 9.42
CA ALA A 20 0.82 16.05 8.66
C ALA A 20 0.41 17.50 8.34
N ASP A 21 1.03 18.50 8.99
CA ASP A 21 0.51 19.86 9.02
C ASP A 21 0.99 20.78 7.89
N SER A 22 1.96 20.34 7.08
CA SER A 22 2.49 21.14 5.94
C SER A 22 2.95 20.33 4.73
N SER A 23 2.75 19.00 4.75
CA SER A 23 3.17 18.14 3.65
C SER A 23 2.21 18.26 2.46
N PRO A 24 2.71 18.31 1.21
CA PRO A 24 1.85 18.16 0.03
C PRO A 24 1.12 16.81 0.08
N THR A 25 0.01 16.70 -0.65
CA THR A 25 -0.66 15.40 -0.90
C THR A 25 0.36 14.41 -1.45
N ARG A 26 0.39 13.20 -0.89
CA ARG A 26 1.37 12.18 -1.27
C ARG A 26 0.68 10.91 -1.70
N VAL A 27 1.27 10.26 -2.70
CA VAL A 27 0.99 8.87 -3.06
C VAL A 27 2.19 8.06 -2.59
N SER A 28 1.94 7.06 -1.77
CA SER A 28 2.93 6.08 -1.34
C SER A 28 2.46 4.69 -1.74
N ALA A 29 3.40 3.83 -2.13
CA ALA A 29 3.12 2.45 -2.46
C ALA A 29 4.18 1.56 -1.82
N GLY A 30 3.77 0.34 -1.47
CA GLY A 30 4.64 -0.69 -0.93
C GLY A 30 4.41 -1.98 -1.71
N TRP A 31 5.50 -2.68 -2.00
CA TRP A 31 5.47 -3.99 -2.65
C TRP A 31 6.17 -4.99 -1.75
N THR A 32 5.57 -6.16 -1.61
CA THR A 32 6.12 -7.26 -0.82
C THR A 32 6.14 -8.50 -1.69
N TYR A 33 7.28 -9.18 -1.71
CA TYR A 33 7.44 -10.47 -2.35
C TYR A 33 7.63 -11.54 -1.27
N PHE A 34 6.94 -12.67 -1.41
CA PHE A 34 7.09 -13.80 -0.51
C PHE A 34 8.10 -14.80 -1.10
N GLY A 35 9.31 -14.82 -0.55
CA GLY A 35 10.37 -15.73 -1.00
C GLY A 35 11.76 -15.27 -0.56
N SER A 36 12.78 -15.73 -1.27
CA SER A 36 14.16 -15.30 -1.03
C SER A 36 14.39 -13.85 -1.47
N ARG A 37 15.50 -13.27 -1.02
CA ARG A 37 15.88 -11.91 -1.40
C ARG A 37 16.17 -11.81 -2.90
N GLU A 38 16.83 -12.81 -3.44
CA GLU A 38 17.24 -12.88 -4.84
C GLU A 38 16.01 -12.92 -5.76
N GLU A 39 15.08 -13.82 -5.48
CA GLU A 39 13.80 -13.92 -6.21
C GLU A 39 12.98 -12.63 -6.07
N GLY A 40 12.95 -12.03 -4.88
CA GLY A 40 12.23 -10.78 -4.65
C GLY A 40 12.83 -9.60 -5.42
N LEU A 41 14.15 -9.50 -5.49
CA LEU A 41 14.83 -8.46 -6.29
C LEU A 41 14.56 -8.61 -7.78
N GLU A 42 14.54 -9.85 -8.28
CA GLU A 42 14.22 -10.14 -9.67
C GLU A 42 12.75 -9.82 -9.97
N ALA A 43 11.82 -10.32 -9.14
CA ALA A 43 10.39 -10.10 -9.32
C ALA A 43 9.98 -8.62 -9.22
N LEU A 44 10.67 -7.84 -8.37
CA LEU A 44 10.40 -6.41 -8.17
C LEU A 44 11.23 -5.49 -9.07
N ALA A 45 12.10 -6.04 -9.94
CA ALA A 45 12.91 -5.24 -10.87
C ALA A 45 12.10 -4.20 -11.66
N PRO A 46 10.91 -4.52 -12.22
CA PRO A 46 10.10 -3.53 -12.94
C PRO A 46 9.68 -2.32 -12.09
N ILE A 47 9.53 -2.49 -10.78
CA ILE A 47 9.20 -1.38 -9.87
C ILE A 47 10.40 -0.45 -9.68
N PHE A 48 11.60 -1.01 -9.55
CA PHE A 48 12.83 -0.23 -9.43
C PHE A 48 13.15 0.54 -10.71
N GLU A 49 12.74 0.02 -11.87
CA GLU A 49 12.92 0.66 -13.18
C GLU A 49 12.04 1.91 -13.38
N LEU A 50 11.00 2.10 -12.56
CA LEU A 50 10.16 3.31 -12.60
C LEU A 50 10.93 4.58 -12.19
N GLY A 51 12.13 4.45 -11.61
CA GLY A 51 12.96 5.60 -11.22
C GLY A 51 12.42 6.36 -10.01
N VAL A 52 11.41 5.83 -9.32
CA VAL A 52 10.90 6.39 -8.07
C VAL A 52 11.87 6.02 -6.93
N PRO A 53 12.39 6.99 -6.18
CA PRO A 53 13.26 6.69 -5.04
C PRO A 53 12.52 5.82 -4.02
N ALA A 54 13.04 4.63 -3.74
CA ALA A 54 12.48 3.79 -2.69
C ALA A 54 12.81 4.37 -1.32
N SER A 55 11.80 4.48 -0.46
CA SER A 55 11.96 4.94 0.92
C SER A 55 12.61 3.88 1.83
N SER A 56 12.49 2.61 1.47
CA SER A 56 13.11 1.48 2.15
C SER A 56 13.11 0.23 1.26
N LEU A 57 14.08 -0.65 1.48
CA LEU A 57 14.12 -2.01 0.93
C LEU A 57 14.71 -2.92 2.00
N CYS A 58 13.96 -3.96 2.41
CA CYS A 58 14.39 -4.83 3.48
C CYS A 58 13.75 -6.21 3.38
N MET A 59 14.40 -7.20 3.99
CA MET A 59 13.78 -8.49 4.28
C MET A 59 12.94 -8.36 5.55
N VAL A 60 11.70 -8.83 5.49
CA VAL A 60 10.77 -8.79 6.63
C VAL A 60 10.46 -10.22 7.09
N PRO A 61 10.69 -10.56 8.38
CA PRO A 61 10.26 -11.83 8.94
C PRO A 61 8.73 -12.00 8.84
N TRP A 62 8.28 -13.22 8.57
CA TRP A 62 6.85 -13.52 8.40
C TRP A 62 5.97 -13.05 9.58
N ASN A 63 6.47 -13.23 10.81
CA ASN A 63 5.78 -12.82 12.03
C ASN A 63 5.69 -11.28 12.21
N GLU A 64 6.48 -10.52 11.46
CA GLU A 64 6.53 -9.06 11.54
C GLU A 64 5.81 -8.37 10.37
N ILE A 65 5.41 -9.12 9.33
CA ILE A 65 4.86 -8.56 8.10
C ILE A 65 3.74 -7.55 8.36
N ARG A 66 2.78 -7.89 9.24
CA ARG A 66 1.66 -7.03 9.60
C ARG A 66 2.11 -5.69 10.19
N ALA A 67 3.12 -5.70 11.05
CA ALA A 67 3.64 -4.50 11.68
C ALA A 67 4.42 -3.62 10.69
N THR A 68 4.88 -4.18 9.57
CA THR A 68 5.63 -3.45 8.54
C THR A 68 4.77 -2.92 7.38
N VAL A 69 3.55 -3.44 7.20
CA VAL A 69 2.64 -3.00 6.12
C VAL A 69 2.45 -1.48 6.17
N GLY A 70 2.42 -0.86 4.99
CA GLY A 70 2.27 0.59 4.87
C GLY A 70 3.40 1.39 5.51
N GLY A 71 4.60 0.81 5.64
CA GLY A 71 5.75 1.46 6.26
C GLY A 71 5.64 1.58 7.79
N GLY A 72 4.91 0.67 8.44
CA GLY A 72 4.70 0.69 9.89
C GLY A 72 3.58 1.63 10.36
N THR A 73 2.68 2.01 9.46
CA THR A 73 1.52 2.87 9.75
C THR A 73 0.45 2.17 10.57
N ASP A 74 0.48 0.85 10.68
CA ASP A 74 -0.46 0.06 11.49
C ASP A 74 -0.60 0.62 12.92
N ARG A 75 0.51 0.98 13.58
CA ARG A 75 0.47 1.55 14.95
C ARG A 75 -0.23 2.91 15.03
N LEU A 76 -0.27 3.67 13.94
CA LEU A 76 -0.94 4.97 13.86
C LEU A 76 -2.43 4.81 13.53
N ILE A 77 -2.78 3.79 12.74
CA ILE A 77 -4.15 3.53 12.30
C ILE A 77 -4.92 2.73 13.37
N CYS A 78 -4.29 1.75 14.00
CA CYS A 78 -4.89 0.85 14.98
C CYS A 78 -4.88 1.44 16.40
N GLN A 79 -5.19 2.73 16.52
CA GLN A 79 -5.38 3.39 17.82
C GLN A 79 -6.81 3.19 18.31
N GLY A 80 -6.96 2.68 19.53
CA GLY A 80 -8.25 2.58 20.21
C GLY A 80 -8.91 3.94 20.42
N ASN A 81 -10.23 3.94 20.62
CA ASN A 81 -11.03 5.13 20.91
C ASN A 81 -10.98 6.25 19.85
N THR A 82 -10.71 5.89 18.58
CA THR A 82 -10.77 6.82 17.45
C THR A 82 -12.06 6.61 16.65
N ILE A 83 -12.78 7.70 16.35
CA ILE A 83 -13.94 7.64 15.45
C ILE A 83 -13.42 7.54 14.02
N ARG A 84 -13.81 6.48 13.30
CA ARG A 84 -13.39 6.23 11.92
C ARG A 84 -14.58 5.82 11.08
N ASN A 85 -14.63 6.33 9.86
CA ASN A 85 -15.55 5.88 8.83
C ASN A 85 -14.75 5.03 7.84
N PHE A 86 -15.15 3.77 7.67
CA PHE A 86 -14.51 2.85 6.72
C PHE A 86 -15.46 2.55 5.57
N TYR A 87 -14.94 2.66 4.35
CA TYR A 87 -15.68 2.33 3.14
C TYR A 87 -14.86 1.33 2.34
N ARG A 88 -15.43 0.16 2.07
CA ARG A 88 -14.68 -0.98 1.52
C ARG A 88 -15.24 -1.47 0.19
N PRO A 89 -14.81 -0.91 -0.94
CA PRO A 89 -15.07 -1.49 -2.25
C PRO A 89 -14.07 -2.60 -2.57
N ASN A 90 -14.52 -3.62 -3.29
CA ASN A 90 -13.68 -4.64 -3.92
C ASN A 90 -13.48 -4.29 -5.40
N PHE A 91 -12.31 -4.62 -5.95
CA PHE A 91 -11.94 -4.30 -7.32
C PHE A 91 -11.46 -5.53 -8.09
N LYS A 92 -11.78 -5.51 -9.39
CA LYS A 92 -11.29 -6.46 -10.40
C LYS A 92 -10.62 -5.77 -11.59
N ASN A 93 -11.01 -4.52 -11.87
CA ASN A 93 -10.54 -3.75 -13.02
C ASN A 93 -9.82 -2.48 -12.57
N TYR A 94 -8.74 -2.15 -13.26
CA TYR A 94 -7.86 -1.04 -12.92
C TYR A 94 -7.66 -0.15 -14.13
N SER A 95 -7.70 1.16 -13.94
CA SER A 95 -7.38 2.11 -15.00
C SER A 95 -6.61 3.30 -14.43
N THR A 96 -5.60 3.76 -15.16
CA THR A 96 -4.82 4.96 -14.83
C THR A 96 -5.74 6.15 -14.57
N SER A 97 -6.77 6.32 -15.42
CA SER A 97 -7.74 7.42 -15.29
C SER A 97 -8.53 7.39 -13.98
N THR A 98 -8.77 6.21 -13.41
CA THR A 98 -9.45 6.07 -12.11
C THR A 98 -8.54 6.55 -10.99
N TYR A 99 -7.26 6.16 -11.02
CA TYR A 99 -6.28 6.60 -10.02
C TYR A 99 -6.05 8.11 -10.09
N GLU A 100 -5.82 8.68 -11.27
CA GLU A 100 -5.65 10.13 -11.47
C GLU A 100 -6.83 10.92 -10.90
N LYS A 101 -8.07 10.51 -11.22
CA LYS A 101 -9.28 11.13 -10.68
C LYS A 101 -9.38 10.99 -9.16
N THR A 102 -8.96 9.86 -8.62
CA THR A 102 -9.00 9.61 -7.17
C THR A 102 -8.01 10.52 -6.43
N PHE A 103 -6.76 10.61 -6.91
CA PHE A 103 -5.74 11.45 -6.31
C PHE A 103 -6.09 12.94 -6.39
N ALA A 104 -6.60 13.41 -7.53
CA ALA A 104 -7.07 14.79 -7.68
C ALA A 104 -8.26 15.10 -6.74
N ARG A 105 -9.17 14.14 -6.51
CA ARG A 105 -10.26 14.31 -5.55
C ARG A 105 -9.77 14.39 -4.11
N MET A 106 -8.80 13.56 -3.73
CA MET A 106 -8.21 13.59 -2.39
C MET A 106 -7.46 14.91 -2.15
N GLU A 107 -6.66 15.35 -3.12
CA GLU A 107 -5.99 16.66 -3.05
C GLU A 107 -7.00 17.80 -2.85
N LYS A 108 -8.06 17.85 -3.66
CA LYS A 108 -9.12 18.84 -3.53
C LYS A 108 -9.83 18.74 -2.17
N PHE A 109 -10.08 17.52 -1.68
CA PHE A 109 -10.70 17.30 -0.39
C PHE A 109 -9.83 17.86 0.75
N TYR A 110 -8.53 17.59 0.75
CA TYR A 110 -7.58 18.11 1.74
C TYR A 110 -7.43 19.62 1.69
N ALA A 111 -7.44 20.22 0.49
CA ALA A 111 -7.39 21.66 0.31
C ALA A 111 -8.63 22.35 0.91
N ASN A 112 -9.81 21.75 0.74
CA ASN A 112 -11.08 22.32 1.19
C ASN A 112 -11.44 21.97 2.64
N ASN A 113 -10.81 20.94 3.22
CA ASN A 113 -11.15 20.42 4.55
C ASN A 113 -9.88 20.14 5.34
N ALA A 114 -9.41 21.13 6.11
CA ALA A 114 -8.19 20.97 6.91
C ALA A 114 -8.25 19.78 7.88
N GLY A 115 -9.42 19.54 8.50
CA GLY A 115 -9.65 18.39 9.39
C GLY A 115 -9.72 17.03 8.68
N GLY A 116 -9.80 17.01 7.34
CA GLY A 116 -9.84 15.79 6.54
C GLY A 116 -8.47 15.21 6.20
N ARG A 117 -7.37 15.88 6.56
CA ARG A 117 -5.99 15.45 6.22
C ARG A 117 -5.55 14.13 6.86
N ASN A 118 -6.30 13.66 7.86
CA ASN A 118 -6.12 12.32 8.45
C ASN A 118 -6.88 11.21 7.69
N SER A 119 -7.64 11.56 6.64
CA SER A 119 -8.33 10.60 5.78
C SER A 119 -7.36 10.05 4.75
N VAL A 120 -7.49 8.78 4.40
CA VAL A 120 -6.66 8.10 3.40
C VAL A 120 -7.56 7.29 2.48
N VAL A 121 -7.11 7.10 1.24
CA VAL A 121 -7.60 6.04 0.37
C VAL A 121 -6.47 5.03 0.27
N ASN A 122 -6.61 3.91 0.95
CA ASN A 122 -5.66 2.80 0.83
C ASN A 122 -6.20 1.80 -0.18
N ILE A 123 -5.37 1.33 -1.11
CA ILE A 123 -5.75 0.32 -2.11
C ILE A 123 -4.75 -0.82 -2.00
N GLU A 124 -5.23 -1.98 -1.60
CA GLU A 124 -4.39 -3.14 -1.35
C GLU A 124 -4.64 -4.20 -2.41
N PHE A 125 -3.56 -4.74 -2.98
CA PHE A 125 -3.60 -5.75 -4.03
C PHE A 125 -3.10 -7.08 -3.49
N PHE A 126 -3.83 -8.15 -3.78
CA PHE A 126 -3.47 -9.51 -3.36
C PHE A 126 -3.65 -10.50 -4.51
N PRO A 127 -2.76 -11.52 -4.61
CA PRO A 127 -3.04 -12.69 -5.41
C PRO A 127 -4.35 -13.35 -4.95
N ASN A 128 -5.27 -13.57 -5.88
CA ASN A 128 -6.62 -14.07 -5.55
C ASN A 128 -6.80 -15.58 -5.78
N HIS A 129 -5.73 -16.34 -6.02
CA HIS A 129 -5.83 -17.74 -6.49
C HIS A 129 -6.57 -18.62 -5.48
N ALA A 130 -6.27 -18.45 -4.19
CA ALA A 130 -6.93 -19.17 -3.11
C ALA A 130 -8.42 -18.79 -2.97
N MET A 131 -8.77 -17.51 -3.17
CA MET A 131 -10.16 -17.06 -3.12
C MET A 131 -10.96 -17.56 -4.32
N ALA A 132 -10.35 -17.51 -5.51
CA ALA A 132 -10.96 -17.94 -6.76
C ALA A 132 -11.20 -19.45 -6.83
N ALA A 133 -10.43 -20.25 -6.08
CA ALA A 133 -10.62 -21.69 -5.97
C ALA A 133 -11.89 -22.09 -5.20
N VAL A 134 -12.49 -21.18 -4.42
CA VAL A 134 -13.69 -21.46 -3.62
C VAL A 134 -14.96 -21.12 -4.41
N PRO A 135 -15.90 -22.07 -4.58
CA PRO A 135 -17.20 -21.82 -5.20
C PRO A 135 -17.97 -20.63 -4.61
N LEU A 136 -18.70 -19.92 -5.47
CA LEU A 136 -19.45 -18.72 -5.09
C LEU A 136 -20.50 -19.02 -4.02
N ASN A 137 -21.12 -20.19 -4.06
CA ASN A 137 -22.18 -20.62 -3.14
C ASN A 137 -21.67 -21.31 -1.86
N GLU A 138 -20.35 -21.43 -1.66
CA GLU A 138 -19.81 -22.11 -0.48
C GLU A 138 -19.80 -21.23 0.77
N THR A 139 -19.71 -19.90 0.60
CA THR A 139 -19.71 -18.95 1.73
C THR A 139 -20.51 -17.70 1.38
N ALA A 140 -20.81 -16.88 2.40
CA ALA A 140 -21.46 -15.59 2.22
C ALA A 140 -20.57 -14.51 1.57
N PHE A 141 -19.30 -14.79 1.28
CA PHE A 141 -18.38 -13.86 0.63
C PHE A 141 -18.44 -14.02 -0.91
N PRO A 142 -19.05 -13.07 -1.66
CA PRO A 142 -19.31 -13.27 -3.08
C PRO A 142 -18.13 -12.83 -3.98
N TRP A 143 -17.16 -12.09 -3.45
CA TRP A 143 -16.12 -11.39 -4.24
C TRP A 143 -14.90 -12.28 -4.53
N ARG A 144 -15.14 -13.50 -5.02
CA ARG A 144 -14.11 -14.54 -5.22
C ARG A 144 -13.03 -14.17 -6.21
N ASP A 145 -13.37 -13.34 -7.20
CA ASP A 145 -12.51 -12.96 -8.31
C ASP A 145 -11.88 -11.56 -8.16
N SER A 146 -12.09 -10.90 -7.02
CA SER A 146 -11.46 -9.61 -6.74
C SER A 146 -9.97 -9.77 -6.49
N THR A 147 -9.17 -8.82 -6.98
CA THR A 147 -7.70 -8.80 -6.83
C THR A 147 -7.19 -7.61 -6.03
N ALA A 148 -8.08 -6.68 -5.68
CA ALA A 148 -7.79 -5.60 -4.76
C ALA A 148 -9.03 -5.16 -3.98
N TYR A 149 -8.80 -4.40 -2.92
CA TYR A 149 -9.84 -3.71 -2.17
C TYR A 149 -9.34 -2.36 -1.67
N ALA A 150 -10.26 -1.43 -1.35
CA ALA A 150 -9.90 -0.20 -0.67
C ALA A 150 -10.38 -0.17 0.79
N ILE A 151 -9.65 0.58 1.61
CA ILE A 151 -9.95 0.88 3.02
C ILE A 151 -9.75 2.36 3.29
#